data_AF-A0AAJ2A7E9-F1
#
_entry.id   AF-A0AAJ2A7E9-F1
#
_cell.length_a   1.000
_cell.length_b   1.000
_cell.length_c   1.000
_cell.angle_alpha   90.00
_cell.angle_beta   90.00
_cell.angle_gamma   90.00
#
_symmetry.space_group_name_H-M   'P 1'
#
loop_
_entity.id
_entity.type
_entity.pdbx_description
1 polymer ?
#
loop_
_entity_poly.entity_id
_entity_poly.type
_entity_poly.pdbx_seq_one_letter_code
_entity_poly.pdbx_strand_id
1 'polypeptide(L)'
;MAVSKKQSSSGRKPIRNRQNKRLYLPLSNEHASQLNRQARIAFESIRTGRGDRAALLQMSSIVLLCEFPTEDGHGLLPLSLLQEARRRMARVMAAGSADETCEYARRLIDQLNEIVNEYDRQMRETRLHTIVAAFDKVDCMLVARKRSLARTRRLTIRLSDGL
;
A
#
# COMPACT_ATOMS: atom_id res chain seq x y z
N MET A 1 38.05 -40.64 -38.84
CA MET A 1 38.11 -39.98 -37.52
C MET A 1 37.54 -38.57 -37.67
N ALA A 2 36.47 -38.24 -36.96
CA ALA A 2 35.76 -36.96 -37.09
C ALA A 2 36.30 -35.95 -36.06
N VAL A 3 36.78 -34.79 -36.52
CA VAL A 3 37.27 -33.71 -35.64
C VAL A 3 36.11 -32.75 -35.37
N SER A 4 35.70 -32.71 -34.10
CA SER A 4 34.58 -31.90 -33.62
C SER A 4 34.90 -30.40 -33.71
N LYS A 5 33.95 -29.65 -34.30
CA LYS A 5 34.02 -28.19 -34.48
C LYS A 5 33.85 -27.49 -33.13
N LYS A 6 34.89 -26.74 -32.73
CA LYS A 6 34.88 -25.82 -31.59
C LYS A 6 33.94 -24.63 -31.88
N GLN A 7 32.75 -24.62 -31.29
CA GLN A 7 31.87 -23.45 -31.32
C GLN A 7 32.32 -22.45 -30.24
N SER A 8 32.74 -21.28 -30.69
CA SER A 8 33.12 -20.14 -29.87
C SER A 8 31.91 -19.45 -29.25
N SER A 9 32.17 -18.88 -28.08
CA SER A 9 31.27 -18.26 -27.14
C SER A 9 30.61 -16.96 -27.59
N SER A 10 29.47 -16.71 -26.93
CA SER A 10 28.92 -15.40 -26.55
C SER A 10 28.08 -14.65 -27.59
N GLY A 11 26.76 -14.64 -27.33
CA GLY A 11 25.78 -13.86 -28.07
C GLY A 11 24.59 -13.50 -27.19
N ARG A 12 24.73 -12.37 -26.47
CA ARG A 12 23.67 -11.45 -26.01
C ARG A 12 22.52 -12.01 -25.13
N LYS A 13 22.58 -11.73 -23.82
CA LYS A 13 21.39 -11.50 -22.98
C LYS A 13 21.35 -10.07 -22.42
N PRO A 14 21.00 -9.02 -23.21
CA PRO A 14 20.91 -7.65 -22.70
C PRO A 14 19.49 -7.23 -22.26
N ILE A 15 18.51 -8.13 -22.23
CA ILE A 15 17.11 -7.76 -21.93
C ILE A 15 16.90 -7.57 -20.42
N ARG A 16 17.48 -8.44 -19.60
CA ARG A 16 17.28 -8.46 -18.13
C ARG A 16 17.87 -7.22 -17.44
N ASN A 17 18.96 -6.67 -17.98
CA ASN A 17 19.62 -5.50 -17.38
C ASN A 17 18.93 -4.16 -17.72
N ARG A 18 18.20 -4.08 -18.84
CA ARG A 18 17.40 -2.88 -19.19
C ARG A 18 16.15 -2.75 -18.31
N GLN A 19 15.53 -3.86 -17.93
CA GLN A 19 14.38 -3.87 -17.02
C GLN A 19 14.77 -3.39 -15.61
N ASN A 20 15.96 -3.78 -15.11
CA ASN A 20 16.46 -3.32 -13.81
C ASN A 20 16.71 -1.81 -13.76
N LYS A 21 17.15 -1.18 -14.86
CA LYS A 21 17.37 0.27 -14.89
C LYS A 21 16.08 1.08 -14.72
N ARG A 22 14.96 0.57 -15.20
CA ARG A 22 13.64 1.22 -15.04
C ARG A 22 13.17 1.26 -13.58
N LEU A 23 13.60 0.30 -12.75
CA LEU A 23 13.27 0.26 -11.32
C LEU A 23 13.93 1.38 -10.51
N TYR A 24 15.00 1.99 -11.03
CA TYR A 24 15.68 3.11 -10.40
C TYR A 24 15.12 4.47 -10.83
N LEU A 25 14.23 4.49 -11.82
CA LEU A 25 13.52 5.70 -12.23
C LEU A 25 12.22 5.83 -11.43
N PRO A 26 11.70 7.06 -11.24
CA PRO A 26 10.36 7.26 -10.71
C PRO A 26 9.28 6.62 -11.60
N LEU A 27 8.09 6.44 -11.04
CA LEU A 27 6.92 5.99 -11.79
C LEU A 27 6.63 6.97 -12.94
N SER A 28 6.07 6.49 -14.07
CA SER A 28 5.69 7.42 -15.13
C SER A 28 4.60 8.38 -14.64
N ASN A 29 4.65 9.64 -15.10
CA ASN A 29 3.70 10.68 -14.68
C ASN A 29 2.24 10.29 -14.90
N GLU A 30 1.93 9.55 -15.97
CA GLU A 30 0.58 9.07 -16.26
C GLU A 30 0.08 8.07 -15.21
N HIS A 31 0.90 7.06 -14.89
CA HIS A 31 0.53 6.06 -13.88
C HIS A 31 0.47 6.68 -12.48
N ALA A 32 1.43 7.55 -12.13
CA ALA A 32 1.39 8.29 -10.87
C ALA A 32 0.12 9.13 -10.76
N SER A 33 -0.25 9.85 -11.82
CA SER A 33 -1.48 10.65 -11.84
C SER A 33 -2.75 9.80 -11.71
N GLN A 34 -2.77 8.61 -12.30
CA GLN A 34 -3.89 7.68 -12.16
C GLN A 34 -4.03 7.17 -10.72
N LEU A 35 -2.95 6.73 -10.09
CA LEU A 35 -2.94 6.26 -8.70
C LEU A 35 -3.32 7.39 -7.73
N ASN A 36 -2.75 8.57 -7.91
CA ASN A 36 -3.05 9.76 -7.11
C ASN A 36 -4.53 10.15 -7.23
N ARG A 37 -5.10 10.07 -8.44
CA ARG A 37 -6.52 10.33 -8.66
C ARG A 37 -7.39 9.33 -7.88
N GLN A 38 -7.08 8.04 -7.92
CA GLN A 38 -7.82 7.03 -7.17
C GLN A 38 -7.74 7.27 -5.66
N ALA A 39 -6.56 7.63 -5.15
CA ALA A 39 -6.36 7.99 -3.74
C ALA A 39 -7.23 9.19 -3.34
N ARG A 40 -7.23 10.25 -4.16
CA ARG A 40 -8.05 11.45 -3.90
C ARG A 40 -9.54 11.17 -3.93
N ILE A 41 -10.03 10.33 -4.86
CA ILE A 41 -11.46 9.95 -4.89
C ILE A 41 -11.86 9.22 -3.59
N ALA A 42 -11.03 8.29 -3.11
CA ALA A 42 -11.29 7.58 -1.87
C ALA A 42 -11.31 8.54 -0.67
N PHE A 43 -10.33 9.44 -0.59
CA PHE A 43 -10.29 10.47 0.46
C PHE A 43 -11.52 11.39 0.43
N GLU A 44 -11.91 11.87 -0.75
CA GLU A 44 -13.07 12.73 -0.94
C GLU A 44 -14.38 12.05 -0.54
N SER A 45 -14.51 10.74 -0.80
CA SER A 45 -15.67 9.97 -0.33
C SER A 45 -15.75 9.94 1.20
N ILE A 46 -14.62 9.76 1.89
CA ILE A 46 -14.55 9.76 3.36
C ILE A 46 -14.83 11.17 3.91
N ARG A 47 -14.22 12.20 3.30
CA ARG A 47 -14.39 13.59 3.71
C ARG A 47 -15.84 14.07 3.60
N THR A 48 -16.57 13.61 2.60
CA THR A 48 -17.99 13.95 2.41
C THR A 48 -18.94 13.08 3.23
N GLY A 49 -18.43 12.17 4.06
CA GLY A 49 -19.24 11.26 4.87
C GLY A 49 -19.92 10.14 4.07
N ARG A 50 -19.62 10.01 2.77
CA ARG A 50 -20.13 8.95 1.88
C ARG A 50 -19.15 7.79 1.73
N GLY A 51 -18.15 7.72 2.59
CA GLY A 51 -17.08 6.74 2.52
C GLY A 51 -17.60 5.36 2.88
N ASP A 52 -17.70 4.49 1.88
CA ASP A 52 -17.99 3.08 2.13
C ASP A 52 -16.79 2.36 2.77
N ARG A 53 -17.01 1.16 3.30
CA ARG A 53 -15.97 0.30 3.85
C ARG A 53 -14.82 0.06 2.86
N ALA A 54 -15.12 0.01 1.56
CA ALA A 54 -14.09 -0.08 0.52
C ALA A 54 -13.16 1.14 0.49
N ALA A 55 -13.71 2.36 0.64
CA ALA A 55 -12.92 3.59 0.68
C ALA A 55 -12.05 3.65 1.95
N LEU A 56 -12.58 3.23 3.10
CA LEU A 56 -11.80 3.12 4.34
C LEU A 56 -10.66 2.11 4.22
N LEU A 57 -10.90 0.96 3.58
CA LEU A 57 -9.84 -0.01 3.31
C LEU A 57 -8.77 0.56 2.37
N GLN A 58 -9.17 1.23 1.30
CA GLN A 58 -8.25 1.85 0.36
C GLN A 58 -7.38 2.92 1.05
N MET A 59 -7.98 3.79 1.86
CA MET A 59 -7.21 4.77 2.63
C MET A 59 -6.30 4.12 3.65
N SER A 60 -6.70 3.01 4.28
CA SER A 60 -5.83 2.28 5.19
C SER A 60 -4.62 1.70 4.46
N SER A 61 -4.78 1.24 3.23
CA SER A 61 -3.66 0.80 2.39
C SER A 61 -2.76 1.98 2.02
N ILE A 62 -3.31 3.15 1.69
CA ILE A 62 -2.53 4.35 1.36
C ILE A 62 -1.67 4.79 2.56
N VAL A 63 -2.22 4.75 3.78
CA VAL A 63 -1.45 5.05 5.00
C VAL A 63 -0.25 4.09 5.14
N LEU A 64 -0.46 2.79 4.95
CA LEU A 64 0.62 1.79 4.99
C LEU A 64 1.65 2.00 3.87
N LEU A 65 1.19 2.34 2.67
CA LEU A 65 2.06 2.65 1.53
C LEU A 65 2.89 3.91 1.75
N CYS A 66 2.45 4.83 2.61
CA CYS A 66 3.26 5.96 3.05
C CYS A 66 4.19 5.59 4.21
N GLU A 67 3.74 4.71 5.12
CA GLU A 67 4.50 4.25 6.29
C GLU A 67 5.80 3.56 5.86
N PHE A 68 5.75 2.60 4.93
CA PHE A 68 6.95 1.83 4.55
C PHE A 68 8.07 2.66 3.90
N PRO A 69 7.81 3.52 2.90
CA PRO A 69 8.85 4.40 2.37
C PRO A 69 9.35 5.40 3.42
N THR A 70 8.49 5.83 4.35
CA THR A 70 8.89 6.73 5.44
C THR A 70 9.86 6.05 6.42
N GLU A 71 9.60 4.79 6.78
CA GLU A 71 10.53 3.98 7.58
C GLU A 71 11.89 3.81 6.88
N ASP A 72 11.87 3.66 5.55
CA ASP A 72 13.07 3.56 4.73
C ASP A 72 13.75 4.93 4.46
N GLY A 73 13.26 6.02 5.07
CA GLY A 73 13.85 7.37 5.01
C GLY A 73 13.42 8.23 3.81
N HIS A 74 12.39 7.81 3.07
CA HIS A 74 11.88 8.52 1.89
C HIS A 74 10.64 9.39 2.17
N GLY A 75 10.15 9.39 3.41
CA GLY A 75 8.99 10.18 3.83
C GLY A 75 9.36 11.55 4.38
N LEU A 76 8.47 12.53 4.18
CA LEU A 76 8.59 13.84 4.82
C LEU A 76 7.67 13.97 6.04
N LEU A 77 6.62 13.16 6.11
CA LEU A 77 5.76 13.09 7.29
C LEU A 77 6.43 12.36 8.45
N PRO A 78 6.19 12.79 9.70
CA PRO A 78 6.68 12.07 10.86
C PRO A 78 5.98 10.71 10.97
N LEU A 79 6.75 9.65 11.20
CA LEU A 79 6.23 8.28 11.31
C LEU A 79 5.14 8.15 12.40
N SER A 80 5.23 8.94 13.47
CA SER A 80 4.23 9.00 14.54
C SER A 80 2.85 9.42 14.04
N LEU A 81 2.78 10.34 13.06
CA LEU A 81 1.53 10.79 12.45
C LEU A 81 0.90 9.68 11.61
N LEU A 82 1.70 8.96 10.83
CA LEU A 82 1.23 7.81 10.03
C LEU A 82 0.68 6.69 10.93
N GLN A 83 1.40 6.36 11.99
CA GLN A 83 0.97 5.36 12.97
C GLN A 83 -0.29 5.80 13.73
N GLU A 84 -0.41 7.08 14.07
CA GLU A 84 -1.62 7.61 14.68
C GLU A 84 -2.81 7.51 13.73
N ALA A 85 -2.69 8.00 12.50
CA ALA A 85 -3.74 7.91 11.50
C ALA A 85 -4.18 6.45 11.27
N ARG A 86 -3.23 5.51 11.17
CA ARG A 86 -3.50 4.07 11.06
C ARG A 86 -4.33 3.54 12.23
N ARG A 87 -3.98 3.90 13.48
CA ARG A 87 -4.74 3.50 14.67
C ARG A 87 -6.14 4.10 14.68
N ARG A 88 -6.28 5.37 14.32
CA ARG A 88 -7.58 6.06 14.27
C ARG A 88 -8.49 5.42 13.22
N MET A 89 -7.97 5.13 12.03
CA MET A 89 -8.69 4.41 10.98
C MET A 89 -9.13 3.01 11.42
N ALA A 90 -8.27 2.26 12.11
CA ALA A 90 -8.60 0.94 12.62
C ALA A 90 -9.79 1.00 13.60
N ARG A 91 -9.85 2.03 14.45
CA ARG A 91 -10.99 2.28 15.35
C ARG A 91 -12.26 2.60 14.58
N VAL A 92 -12.22 3.49 13.60
CA VAL A 92 -13.38 3.82 12.75
C VAL A 92 -13.92 2.58 12.03
N MET A 93 -13.04 1.73 11.50
CA MET A 93 -13.44 0.48 10.86
C MET A 93 -14.00 -0.56 11.84
N ALA A 94 -13.61 -0.52 13.11
CA ALA A 94 -14.10 -1.43 14.15
C ALA A 94 -15.42 -0.96 14.76
N ALA A 95 -15.63 0.35 14.87
CA ALA A 95 -16.83 0.94 15.46
C ALA A 95 -18.09 0.82 14.57
N GLY A 96 -17.94 0.55 13.26
CA GLY A 96 -19.06 0.24 12.36
C GLY A 96 -19.95 1.43 11.98
N SER A 97 -20.00 2.49 12.80
CA SER A 97 -20.66 3.76 12.51
C SER A 97 -19.90 4.92 13.15
N ALA A 98 -19.69 5.98 12.37
CA ALA A 98 -18.96 7.19 12.77
C ALA A 98 -19.84 8.09 13.66
N ASP A 99 -20.11 7.67 14.88
CA ASP A 99 -20.77 8.53 15.88
C ASP A 99 -19.80 9.04 16.96
N GLU A 100 -18.53 8.63 16.91
CA GLU A 100 -17.52 9.10 17.85
C GLU A 100 -16.97 10.48 17.44
N THR A 101 -17.67 11.51 17.92
CA THR A 101 -17.23 12.89 18.14
C THR A 101 -16.72 13.60 16.88
N CYS A 102 -17.54 14.51 16.34
CA CYS A 102 -17.27 15.30 15.13
C CYS A 102 -15.84 15.92 15.06
N GLU A 103 -15.25 16.25 16.21
CA GLU A 103 -13.86 16.74 16.30
C GLU A 103 -12.79 15.67 16.00
N TYR A 104 -12.97 14.43 16.48
CA TYR A 104 -12.05 13.33 16.20
C TYR A 104 -12.11 12.92 14.73
N ALA A 105 -13.30 12.95 14.13
CA ALA A 105 -13.49 12.78 12.69
C ALA A 105 -12.77 13.88 11.89
N ARG A 106 -12.86 15.14 12.30
CA ARG A 106 -12.19 16.26 11.63
C ARG A 106 -10.67 16.15 11.68
N ARG A 107 -10.09 15.88 12.85
CA ARG A 107 -8.64 15.68 12.98
C ARG A 107 -8.14 14.51 12.12
N LEU A 108 -8.92 13.43 12.01
CA LEU A 108 -8.59 12.32 11.13
C LEU A 108 -8.62 12.74 9.66
N ILE A 109 -9.62 13.50 9.23
CA ILE A 109 -9.71 14.02 7.85
C ILE A 109 -8.51 14.90 7.52
N ASP A 110 -8.10 15.80 8.42
CA ASP A 110 -6.94 16.67 8.23
C ASP A 110 -5.64 15.85 8.11
N GLN A 111 -5.45 14.86 8.98
CA GLN A 111 -4.32 13.92 8.89
C GLN A 111 -4.32 13.13 7.58
N LEU A 112 -5.48 12.63 7.14
CA LEU A 112 -5.58 11.89 5.88
C LEU A 112 -5.28 12.78 4.67
N ASN A 113 -5.62 14.07 4.72
CA ASN A 113 -5.27 15.01 3.66
C ASN A 113 -3.75 15.17 3.53
N GLU A 114 -3.04 15.34 4.65
CA GLU A 114 -1.56 15.39 4.66
C GLU A 114 -0.96 14.11 4.09
N ILE A 115 -1.50 12.94 4.47
CA ILE A 115 -1.05 11.64 3.99
C ILE A 115 -1.31 11.46 2.49
N VAL A 116 -2.43 11.94 1.96
CA VAL A 116 -2.69 11.90 0.51
C VAL A 116 -1.70 12.78 -0.25
N ASN A 117 -1.33 13.95 0.29
CA ASN A 117 -0.31 14.80 -0.31
C ASN A 117 1.09 14.16 -0.26
N GLU A 118 1.42 13.50 0.85
CA GLU A 118 2.64 12.69 0.98
C GLU A 118 2.66 11.56 -0.05
N TYR A 119 1.57 10.81 -0.17
CA TYR A 119 1.41 9.77 -1.18
C TYR A 119 1.60 10.32 -2.59
N ASP A 120 0.97 11.45 -2.90
CA ASP A 120 1.08 12.10 -4.20
C ASP A 120 2.54 12.46 -4.53
N ARG A 121 3.29 12.97 -3.54
CA ARG A 121 4.72 13.26 -3.68
C ARG A 121 5.53 11.97 -3.85
N GLN A 122 5.32 10.99 -3.00
CA GLN A 122 6.04 9.72 -3.03
C GLN A 122 5.88 9.00 -4.38
N MET A 123 4.69 9.01 -4.97
CA MET A 123 4.45 8.41 -6.30
C MET A 123 5.17 9.13 -7.44
N ARG A 124 5.50 10.42 -7.28
CA ARG A 124 6.17 11.24 -8.31
C ARG A 124 7.68 11.28 -8.16
N GLU A 125 8.17 11.25 -6.92
CA GLU A 125 9.57 11.53 -6.61
C GLU A 125 10.35 10.27 -6.18
N THR A 126 9.67 9.26 -5.65
CA THR A 126 10.33 8.05 -5.16
C THR A 126 10.66 7.11 -6.32
N ARG A 127 11.82 6.45 -6.24
CA ARG A 127 12.24 5.44 -7.20
C ARG A 127 11.25 4.27 -7.20
N LEU A 128 10.96 3.75 -8.39
CA LEU A 128 9.96 2.69 -8.59
C LEU A 128 10.22 1.43 -7.74
N HIS A 129 11.48 1.05 -7.52
CA HIS A 129 11.81 -0.11 -6.68
C HIS A 129 11.31 0.02 -5.24
N THR A 130 11.41 1.20 -4.63
CA THR A 130 10.93 1.45 -3.26
C THR A 130 9.41 1.36 -3.21
N ILE A 131 8.74 1.93 -4.23
CA ILE A 131 7.28 1.87 -4.35
C ILE A 131 6.82 0.42 -4.48
N VAL A 132 7.41 -0.35 -5.41
CA VAL A 132 7.09 -1.76 -5.60
C VAL A 132 7.32 -2.57 -4.32
N ALA A 133 8.44 -2.36 -3.63
CA ALA A 133 8.71 -3.03 -2.36
C ALA A 133 7.65 -2.69 -1.28
N ALA A 134 7.17 -1.45 -1.23
CA ALA A 134 6.09 -1.07 -0.32
C ALA A 134 4.77 -1.75 -0.67
N PHE A 135 4.41 -1.81 -1.96
CA PHE A 135 3.22 -2.55 -2.43
C PHE A 135 3.32 -4.03 -2.10
N ASP A 136 4.47 -4.67 -2.34
CA ASP A 136 4.70 -6.08 -2.00
C ASP A 136 4.55 -6.34 -0.50
N LYS A 137 5.09 -5.45 0.35
CA LYS A 137 4.93 -5.52 1.82
C LYS A 137 3.45 -5.46 2.21
N VAL A 138 2.67 -4.53 1.64
CA VAL A 138 1.22 -4.42 1.90
C VAL A 138 0.48 -5.68 1.47
N ASP A 139 0.77 -6.21 0.27
CA ASP A 139 0.12 -7.41 -0.23
C ASP A 139 0.41 -8.63 0.65
N CYS A 140 1.66 -8.78 1.09
CA CYS A 140 2.04 -9.85 2.03
C CYS A 140 1.28 -9.74 3.36
N MET A 141 1.10 -8.52 3.90
CA MET A 141 0.30 -8.29 5.10
C MET A 141 -1.19 -8.63 4.89
N LEU A 142 -1.76 -8.23 3.75
CA LEU A 142 -3.15 -8.53 3.42
C LEU A 142 -3.38 -10.04 3.27
N VAL A 143 -2.46 -10.75 2.61
CA VAL A 143 -2.51 -12.21 2.48
C VAL A 143 -2.35 -12.90 3.84
N ALA A 144 -1.39 -12.47 4.66
CA ALA A 144 -1.20 -13.01 6.01
C ALA A 144 -2.45 -12.82 6.89
N ARG A 145 -3.08 -11.64 6.80
CA ARG A 145 -4.33 -11.34 7.52
C ARG A 145 -5.50 -12.19 7.03
N LYS A 146 -5.65 -12.42 5.73
CA LYS A 146 -6.69 -13.32 5.19
C LYS A 146 -6.49 -14.75 5.71
N ARG A 147 -5.25 -15.24 5.76
CA ARG A 147 -4.91 -16.58 6.27
C ARG A 147 -5.20 -16.71 7.77
N SER A 148 -4.88 -15.70 8.58
CA SER A 148 -5.18 -15.73 10.01
C SER A 148 -6.68 -15.76 10.28
N LEU A 149 -7.47 -14.95 9.56
CA LEU A 149 -8.94 -14.95 9.66
C LEU A 149 -9.55 -16.31 9.25
N ALA A 150 -9.04 -16.93 8.19
CA ALA A 150 -9.47 -18.27 7.77
C ALA A 150 -9.14 -19.35 8.81
N ARG A 151 -7.99 -19.23 9.49
CA ARG A 151 -7.59 -20.13 10.58
C ARG A 151 -8.51 -19.97 11.79
N THR A 152 -8.82 -18.74 12.21
CA THR A 152 -9.74 -18.48 13.32
C THR A 152 -11.14 -19.01 13.02
N ARG A 153 -11.67 -18.79 11.80
CA ARG A 153 -12.97 -19.33 11.38
C ARG A 153 -13.03 -20.87 11.41
N ARG A 154 -11.96 -21.56 11.02
CA ARG A 154 -11.89 -23.03 11.09
C ARG A 154 -11.89 -23.54 12.53
N LEU A 155 -11.29 -22.80 13.46
CA LEU A 155 -11.28 -23.14 14.88
C LEU A 155 -12.65 -22.90 15.53
N THR A 156 -13.34 -21.81 15.18
CA THR A 156 -14.68 -21.54 15.71
C THR A 156 -15.72 -22.54 15.22
N ILE A 157 -15.66 -22.97 13.95
CA ILE A 157 -16.57 -24.00 13.40
C ILE A 157 -16.35 -25.36 14.09
N ARG A 158 -15.08 -25.75 14.32
CA ARG A 158 -14.77 -26.99 15.04
C ARG A 158 -15.18 -26.98 16.52
N LEU A 159 -15.29 -25.80 17.13
CA LEU A 159 -15.74 -25.65 18.52
C LEU A 159 -17.27 -25.61 18.62
N SER A 160 -17.99 -25.20 17.57
CA SER A 160 -19.46 -25.25 17.52
C SER A 160 -20.02 -26.60 17.12
N ASP A 161 -19.28 -27.40 16.34
CA ASP A 161 -19.70 -28.75 15.92
C ASP A 161 -19.34 -29.85 16.94
N GLY A 162 -18.80 -29.47 18.10
CA GLY A 162 -18.36 -30.36 19.18
C GLY A 162 -19.14 -30.21 20.50
N LEU A 163 -20.28 -29.54 20.47
CA LEU A 163 -21.30 -29.45 21.53
C LEU A 163 -22.64 -29.94 20.98
#